data_AF-A0A849E0I1-F1
#
_entry.id   AF-A0A849E0I1-F1
#
_cell.length_a   1.000
_cell.length_b   1.000
_cell.length_c   1.000
_cell.angle_alpha   90.00
_cell.angle_beta   90.00
_cell.angle_gamma   90.00
#
_symmetry.space_group_name_H-M   'P 1'
#
loop_
_entity.id
_entity.type
_entity.pdbx_description
1 polymer ?
#
loop_
_entity_poly.entity_id
_entity_poly.type
_entity_poly.pdbx_seq_one_letter_code
_entity_poly.pdbx_strand_id
1 'polypeptide(L)'
;MNAFNELILWLDQFLGSAAYFPWLLLGTGLFFTIYLKFPQIRFFRHAIRVVTGKYDKKTDEGYTSHFGALTTALSGTVGTGNIGGVGLAIFLGGPAALF
;
A
#
# COMPACT_ATOMS: atom_id res chain seq x y z
N MET A 1 -13.86 19.87 23.15
CA MET A 1 -12.69 20.01 22.26
C MET A 1 -11.43 19.37 22.85
N ASN A 2 -11.15 19.51 24.15
CA ASN A 2 -9.94 18.92 24.77
C ASN A 2 -9.90 17.39 24.74
N ALA A 3 -10.99 16.70 25.11
CA ALA A 3 -11.02 15.23 25.14
C ALA A 3 -10.82 14.56 23.76
N PHE A 4 -11.31 15.19 22.68
CA PHE A 4 -11.10 14.69 21.32
C PHE A 4 -9.66 14.88 20.87
N ASN A 5 -9.05 16.02 21.22
CA ASN A 5 -7.64 16.27 20.96
C ASN A 5 -6.74 15.31 21.77
N GLU A 6 -7.07 15.06 23.03
CA GLU A 6 -6.38 14.09 23.88
C GLU A 6 -6.45 12.66 23.31
N LEU A 7 -7.61 12.27 22.75
CA LEU A 7 -7.74 10.99 22.05
C LEU A 7 -6.84 10.91 20.81
N ILE A 8 -6.77 11.98 20.01
CA ILE A 8 -5.89 12.01 18.82
C ILE A 8 -4.43 11.92 19.24
N LEU A 9 -4.02 12.69 20.26
CA LEU A 9 -2.63 12.67 20.75
C LEU A 9 -2.26 11.30 21.34
N TRP A 10 -3.19 10.65 22.02
CA TRP A 10 -2.99 9.29 22.50
C TRP A 10 -2.79 8.31 21.33
N LEU A 11 -3.58 8.40 20.25
CA LEU A 11 -3.41 7.57 19.06
C LEU A 11 -2.10 7.87 18.32
N ASP A 12 -1.71 9.14 18.22
CA ASP A 12 -0.48 9.54 17.54
C ASP A 12 0.76 8.91 18.18
N GLN A 13 0.80 8.81 19.52
CA GLN A 13 1.89 8.17 20.25
C GLN A 13 2.12 6.70 19.86
N PHE A 14 1.07 6.00 19.43
CA PHE A 14 1.15 4.59 18.99
C PHE A 14 1.32 4.43 17.49
N LEU A 15 0.99 5.46 16.69
CA LEU A 15 0.95 5.38 15.23
C LEU A 15 1.93 6.35 14.57
N GLY A 16 1.67 7.65 14.65
CA GLY A 16 2.35 8.69 13.87
C GLY A 16 3.76 9.01 14.38
N SER A 17 3.92 9.16 15.70
CA SER A 17 5.21 9.46 16.33
C SER A 17 5.96 8.21 16.82
N ALA A 18 5.35 7.03 16.69
CA ALA A 18 5.94 5.76 17.10
C ALA A 18 7.08 5.33 16.17
N ALA A 19 8.33 5.45 16.66
CA ALA A 19 9.52 5.03 15.91
C ALA A 19 9.50 3.54 15.50
N TYR A 20 8.80 2.68 16.23
CA TYR A 20 8.70 1.24 15.90
C TYR A 20 7.78 0.95 14.72
N PHE A 21 6.86 1.86 14.39
CA PHE A 21 5.77 1.58 13.46
C PHE A 21 6.27 1.32 12.02
N PRO A 22 7.19 2.13 11.44
CA PRO A 22 7.79 1.82 10.14
C PRO A 22 8.54 0.48 10.13
N TRP A 23 9.29 0.17 11.19
CA TRP A 23 10.04 -1.10 11.30
C TRP A 23 9.11 -2.31 11.35
N LEU A 24 7.96 -2.18 12.03
CA LEU A 24 6.96 -3.24 12.09
C LEU A 24 6.33 -3.49 10.71
N LEU A 25 6.00 -2.43 9.96
CA LEU A 25 5.46 -2.55 8.60
C LEU A 25 6.46 -3.20 7.64
N LEU A 26 7.72 -2.74 7.66
CA LEU A 26 8.80 -3.32 6.86
C LEU A 26 9.07 -4.78 7.23
N GLY A 27 9.14 -5.09 8.53
CA GLY A 27 9.36 -6.44 9.03
C GLY A 27 8.22 -7.40 8.64
N THR A 28 6.97 -6.94 8.73
CA THR A 28 5.80 -7.73 8.31
C THR A 28 5.83 -8.02 6.80
N GLY A 29 6.14 -7.01 5.99
CA GLY A 29 6.30 -7.17 4.54
C GLY A 29 7.42 -8.14 4.16
N LEU A 30 8.57 -8.03 4.81
CA LEU A 30 9.70 -8.94 4.61
C LEU A 30 9.36 -10.37 5.04
N PHE A 31 8.73 -10.54 6.20
CA PHE A 31 8.29 -11.84 6.70
C PHE A 31 7.36 -12.55 5.70
N PHE A 32 6.30 -11.88 5.25
CA PHE A 32 5.37 -12.49 4.28
C PHE A 32 6.02 -12.72 2.91
N THR A 33 6.94 -11.85 2.51
CA THR A 33 7.73 -12.03 1.29
C THR A 33 8.51 -13.34 1.34
N ILE A 34 9.25 -13.60 2.42
CA ILE A 34 10.06 -14.81 2.56
C ILE A 34 9.17 -16.04 2.77
N TYR A 35 8.18 -15.96 3.66
CA TYR A 35 7.26 -17.05 3.98
C TYR A 35 6.50 -17.55 2.73
N LEU A 36 6.01 -16.62 1.90
CA LEU A 36 5.31 -16.93 0.64
C LEU A 36 6.28 -17.18 -0.53
N LYS A 37 7.61 -17.19 -0.28
CA LYS A 37 8.70 -17.46 -1.23
C LYS A 37 8.83 -16.46 -2.40
N PHE A 38 8.64 -15.17 -2.15
CA PHE A 38 8.64 -14.07 -3.13
C PHE A 38 7.42 -14.10 -4.10
N PRO A 39 6.19 -14.03 -3.59
CA PRO A 39 4.97 -14.09 -4.40
C PRO A 39 4.90 -12.95 -5.44
N GLN A 40 5.38 -11.75 -5.09
CA GLN A 40 5.38 -10.58 -5.96
C GLN A 40 6.16 -10.80 -7.26
N ILE A 41 7.22 -11.62 -7.25
CA ILE A 41 7.98 -11.97 -8.47
C ILE A 41 7.31 -13.16 -9.17
N ARG A 42 6.98 -14.22 -8.42
CA ARG A 42 6.45 -15.47 -8.99
C ARG A 42 5.12 -15.27 -9.72
N PHE A 43 4.23 -14.47 -9.15
CA PHE A 43 2.87 -14.31 -9.65
C PHE A 43 2.65 -13.05 -10.46
N PHE A 44 3.66 -12.19 -10.65
CA PHE A 44 3.52 -10.93 -11.38
C PHE A 44 2.88 -11.12 -12.76
N ARG A 45 3.42 -12.04 -13.56
CA ARG A 45 2.91 -12.33 -14.92
C ARG A 45 1.51 -12.95 -14.91
N HIS A 46 1.12 -13.62 -13.82
CA HIS A 46 -0.22 -14.16 -13.68
C HIS A 46 -1.20 -13.06 -13.30
N ALA A 47 -0.85 -12.21 -12.33
CA ALA A 47 -1.65 -11.06 -11.93
C ALA A 47 -1.97 -10.14 -13.11
N ILE A 48 -0.98 -9.81 -13.95
CA ILE A 48 -1.22 -9.01 -15.17
C ILE A 48 -2.24 -9.69 -16.10
N ARG A 49 -2.13 -11.00 -16.33
CA ARG A 49 -3.09 -11.74 -17.17
C ARG A 49 -4.51 -11.73 -16.59
N VAL A 50 -4.64 -11.77 -15.26
CA VAL A 50 -5.94 -11.68 -14.57
C VAL A 50 -6.55 -10.31 -14.80
N VAL A 51 -5.81 -9.22 -14.56
CA VAL A 51 -6.38 -7.87 -14.70
C VAL A 51 -6.60 -7.45 -16.16
N THR A 52 -5.94 -8.09 -17.13
CA THR A 52 -6.26 -7.91 -18.56
C THR A 52 -7.50 -8.68 -19.02
N GLY A 53 -8.17 -9.39 -18.12
CA GLY A 53 -9.39 -10.14 -18.41
C GLY A 53 -9.18 -11.48 -19.11
N LYS A 54 -7.93 -12.00 -19.16
CA LYS A 54 -7.64 -13.30 -19.82
C LYS A 54 -8.37 -14.47 -19.16
N TYR A 55 -8.72 -14.32 -17.90
CA TYR A 55 -9.36 -15.36 -17.08
C TYR A 55 -10.84 -15.06 -16.78
N ASP A 56 -11.39 -13.95 -17.29
CA ASP A 56 -12.77 -13.54 -17.02
C ASP A 56 -13.75 -14.46 -17.74
N LYS A 57 -14.71 -15.02 -17.02
CA LYS A 57 -15.82 -15.79 -17.57
C LYS A 57 -17.13 -15.06 -17.32
N LYS A 58 -18.08 -15.21 -18.25
CA LYS A 58 -19.43 -14.64 -18.13
C LYS A 58 -20.24 -15.17 -16.94
N THR A 59 -19.80 -16.27 -16.35
CA THR A 59 -20.41 -16.92 -15.19
C THR A 59 -19.76 -16.54 -13.87
N ASP A 60 -18.68 -15.74 -13.89
CA ASP A 60 -17.99 -15.37 -12.67
C ASP A 60 -18.83 -14.36 -11.88
N GLU A 61 -18.99 -14.60 -10.58
CA GLU A 61 -19.71 -13.69 -9.69
C GLU A 61 -18.84 -12.46 -9.36
N GLY A 62 -19.38 -11.27 -9.60
CA GLY A 62 -18.70 -10.01 -9.26
C GLY A 62 -19.43 -8.78 -9.79
N TYR A 63 -19.32 -7.66 -9.06
CA TYR A 63 -19.94 -6.38 -9.44
C TYR A 63 -19.14 -5.56 -10.47
N THR A 64 -17.85 -5.89 -10.66
CA THR A 64 -16.95 -5.19 -11.57
C THR A 64 -15.91 -6.15 -12.13
N SER A 65 -15.27 -5.79 -13.25
CA SER A 65 -14.18 -6.57 -13.84
C SER A 65 -12.93 -6.54 -12.95
N HIS A 66 -12.02 -7.50 -13.14
CA HIS A 66 -10.73 -7.49 -12.44
C HIS A 66 -9.93 -6.20 -12.68
N PHE A 67 -10.02 -5.64 -13.90
CA PHE A 67 -9.43 -4.33 -14.21
C PHE A 67 -10.11 -3.20 -13.45
N GLY A 68 -11.44 -3.21 -13.38
CA GLY A 68 -12.23 -2.22 -12.64
C GLY A 68 -11.87 -2.23 -11.15
N ALA A 69 -11.82 -3.41 -10.53
CA ALA A 69 -11.41 -3.58 -9.14
C ALA A 69 -9.99 -3.04 -8.88
N LEU A 70 -9.03 -3.35 -9.76
CA LEU A 70 -7.67 -2.81 -9.67
C LEU A 70 -7.66 -1.27 -9.76
N THR A 71 -8.40 -0.71 -10.72
CA THR A 71 -8.45 0.74 -10.93
C THR A 71 -9.06 1.46 -9.74
N THR A 72 -10.12 0.90 -9.15
CA THR A 72 -10.72 1.43 -7.91
C THR A 72 -9.74 1.41 -6.75
N ALA A 73 -9.01 0.30 -6.55
CA ALA A 73 -8.01 0.22 -5.50
C ALA A 73 -6.87 1.23 -5.73
N LEU A 74 -6.35 1.33 -6.96
CA LEU A 74 -5.29 2.27 -7.33
C LEU A 74 -5.71 3.72 -7.14
N SER A 75 -6.98 4.06 -7.43
CA SER A 75 -7.51 5.40 -7.20
C SER A 75 -7.47 5.83 -5.74
N GLY A 76 -7.54 4.88 -4.80
CA GLY A 76 -7.43 5.18 -3.36
C GLY A 76 -5.99 5.37 -2.89
N THR A 77 -5.02 4.78 -3.61
CA THR A 77 -3.61 4.77 -3.19
C THR A 77 -2.72 5.73 -3.98
N VAL A 78 -3.14 6.15 -5.18
CA VAL A 78 -2.41 7.10 -6.02
C VAL A 78 -3.04 8.48 -5.86
N GLY A 79 -2.27 9.44 -5.34
CA GLY A 79 -2.77 10.80 -5.14
C GLY A 79 -1.68 11.81 -4.83
N THR A 80 -2.10 12.98 -4.34
CA THR A 80 -1.21 14.09 -3.95
C THR A 80 -0.16 13.67 -2.93
N GLY A 81 -0.48 12.71 -2.06
CA GLY A 81 0.48 12.13 -1.10
C GLY A 81 1.71 11.50 -1.75
N ASN A 82 1.57 10.84 -2.91
CA ASN A 82 2.72 10.24 -3.61
C ASN A 82 3.56 11.28 -4.34
N ILE A 83 2.97 12.40 -4.77
CA ILE A 83 3.71 13.47 -5.45
C ILE A 83 4.38 14.38 -4.42
N GLY A 84 3.60 14.94 -3.49
CA GLY A 84 4.08 15.83 -2.45
C GLY A 84 4.92 15.13 -1.38
N GLY A 85 4.52 13.93 -0.97
CA GLY A 85 5.24 13.14 0.04
C GLY A 85 6.59 12.66 -0.44
N VAL A 86 6.71 12.21 -1.69
CA VAL A 86 8.01 11.87 -2.28
C VAL A 86 8.89 13.11 -2.41
N GLY A 87 8.33 14.25 -2.83
CA GLY A 87 9.06 15.52 -2.85
C GLY A 87 9.60 15.92 -1.48
N LEU A 88 8.79 15.79 -0.43
CA LEU A 88 9.19 16.07 0.96
C LEU A 88 10.25 15.07 1.45
N ALA A 89 10.11 13.78 1.12
CA ALA A 89 11.08 12.76 1.50
C ALA A 89 12.46 13.02 0.87
N ILE A 90 12.49 13.41 -0.41
CA ILE A 90 13.74 13.78 -1.10
C ILE A 90 14.31 15.07 -0.51
N PHE A 91 13.48 16.06 -0.21
CA PHE A 91 13.93 17.32 0.37
C PHE A 91 14.58 17.12 1.74
N LEU A 92 14.00 16.28 2.60
CA LEU A 92 14.50 16.04 3.96
C LEU A 92 15.60 14.98 4.03
N GLY A 93 15.46 13.88 3.27
CA GLY A 93 16.33 12.70 3.33
C GLY A 93 17.35 12.59 2.19
N GLY A 94 17.30 13.49 1.21
CA GLY A 94 18.13 13.44 0.00
C GLY A 94 17.62 12.40 -1.02
N PRO A 95 18.32 12.26 -2.17
CA PRO A 95 17.89 11.39 -3.27
C PRO A 95 17.85 9.90 -2.91
N ALA A 96 18.57 9.50 -1.86
CA ALA A 96 18.56 8.11 -1.38
C ALA A 96 17.21 7.70 -0.78
N ALA A 97 16.35 8.65 -0.37
CA ALA A 97 15.04 8.36 0.20
C ALA A 97 14.05 7.68 -0.77
N LEU A 98 14.39 7.60 -2.06
CA LEU A 98 13.59 6.89 -3.07
C LEU A 98 13.83 5.37 -3.09
N PHE A 99 14.95 4.90 -2.53
CA PHE A 99 15.40 3.51 -2.58
C PHE A 99 15.40 2.87 -1.20
#